data_AF-F2CYI4-F1
#
_entry.id   AF-F2CYI4-F1
#
_cell.length_a   1.000
_cell.length_b   1.000
_cell.length_c   1.000
_cell.angle_alpha   90.00
_cell.angle_beta   90.00
_cell.angle_gamma   90.00
#
_symmetry.space_group_name_H-M   'P 1'
#
loop_
_entity.id
_entity.type
_entity.pdbx_description
1 polymer ?
#
loop_
_entity_poly.entity_id
_entity_poly.type
_entity_poly.pdbx_seq_one_letter_code
_entity_poly.pdbx_strand_id
1 'polypeptide(L)'
;MISSIFRMQIGYLLFLTWYKHHHTMSSLDANLILIRRTYYCVLLFIAVSYLCRTCAGCRKPIGHGRFLSCMDEVWHPQCFKCYACNKPISEYEFAMHEDQPYHKSCYKDFFHPKCDVCKNFIPTNKNGLIEYRAHPFWMQKYCPSHEDDGTPRCCSCERMEPTDIKYITLDDGRKLCLECLTSATMDSPECQHLYMDIQEFFEGLNMKVEQQVPLLLVERQALNEALEAEKSGHHLPETRGLCLSEEQIVKTILRRPTIGPGNRIMDMITGPYKLVRRCEVTAILILYGLPRLQTGSILAHEMMHAYLRLKGYRSLSPQVEEGICQVLSHMWLESEIIAGASGNTASTSASSSSSSAAPTTSKKGAKTEFEKKLGAFIKNQIETDSSVEYGDGFRAGIQAVEQYGLRSTLDHMKLTGSFPY
;
A
#
# COMPACT_ATOMS: atom_id res chain seq x y z
N MET A 1 2.99 -43.16 36.71
CA MET A 1 2.60 -44.56 36.45
C MET A 1 2.42 -45.33 37.79
N ILE A 2 1.53 -44.89 38.70
CA ILE A 2 1.26 -45.56 40.00
C ILE A 2 -0.24 -45.54 40.41
N SER A 3 -1.14 -44.87 39.67
CA SER A 3 -2.56 -44.74 40.08
C SER A 3 -3.43 -45.97 39.73
N SER A 4 -3.00 -46.82 38.79
CA SER A 4 -3.84 -47.91 38.26
C SER A 4 -3.73 -49.23 39.04
N ILE A 5 -2.71 -49.38 39.91
CA ILE A 5 -2.46 -50.62 40.66
C ILE A 5 -3.35 -50.69 41.92
N PHE A 6 -3.69 -49.55 42.51
CA PHE A 6 -4.48 -49.50 43.76
C PHE A 6 -5.96 -49.90 43.59
N ARG A 7 -6.52 -49.79 42.38
CA ARG A 7 -7.91 -50.23 42.10
C ARG A 7 -8.06 -51.74 41.86
N MET A 8 -6.97 -52.45 41.56
CA MET A 8 -7.00 -53.91 41.37
C MET A 8 -7.08 -54.69 42.69
N GLN A 9 -6.55 -54.15 43.80
CA GLN A 9 -6.48 -54.86 45.07
C GLN A 9 -7.82 -54.91 45.83
N ILE A 10 -8.70 -53.92 45.63
CA ILE A 10 -10.02 -53.85 46.30
C ILE A 10 -11.01 -54.83 45.67
N GLY A 11 -10.95 -55.06 44.34
CA GLY A 11 -11.82 -56.01 43.65
C GLY A 11 -11.54 -57.48 43.96
N TYR A 12 -10.26 -57.84 44.18
CA TYR A 12 -9.85 -59.21 44.49
C TYR A 12 -10.24 -59.65 45.92
N LEU A 13 -10.19 -58.71 46.88
CA LEU A 13 -10.58 -58.95 48.26
C LEU A 13 -12.11 -59.11 48.43
N LEU A 14 -12.92 -58.35 47.68
CA LEU A 14 -14.38 -58.49 47.68
C LEU A 14 -14.85 -59.82 47.06
N PHE A 15 -14.12 -60.33 46.07
CA PHE A 15 -14.40 -61.62 45.41
C PHE A 15 -14.11 -62.82 46.33
N LEU A 16 -13.03 -62.76 47.12
CA LEU A 16 -12.70 -63.81 48.10
C LEU A 16 -13.68 -63.87 49.27
N THR A 17 -14.20 -62.72 49.73
CA THR A 17 -15.25 -62.68 50.77
C THR A 17 -16.61 -63.18 50.29
N TRP A 18 -16.94 -62.96 49.01
CA TRP A 18 -18.16 -63.50 48.40
C TRP A 18 -18.04 -65.02 48.14
N TYR A 19 -16.88 -65.49 47.67
CA TYR A 19 -16.60 -66.90 47.38
C TYR A 19 -16.66 -67.80 48.63
N LYS A 20 -16.27 -67.30 49.81
CA LYS A 20 -16.28 -68.08 51.06
C LYS A 20 -17.66 -68.22 51.71
N HIS A 21 -18.64 -67.39 51.31
CA HIS A 21 -19.94 -67.31 51.98
C HIS A 21 -21.04 -68.17 51.32
N HIS A 22 -20.81 -68.75 50.13
CA HIS A 22 -21.91 -69.30 49.32
C HIS A 22 -21.70 -70.68 48.66
N HIS A 23 -20.90 -71.58 49.24
CA HIS A 23 -20.91 -72.99 48.78
C HIS A 23 -20.81 -74.02 49.92
N THR A 24 -21.96 -74.60 50.29
CA THR A 24 -22.10 -76.00 50.69
C THR A 24 -22.81 -76.74 49.56
N MET A 25 -22.09 -77.64 48.86
CA MET A 25 -22.57 -78.70 47.96
C MET A 25 -23.49 -78.27 46.78
N SER A 26 -23.53 -78.90 45.63
CA SER A 26 -22.79 -79.96 44.96
C SER A 26 -23.37 -80.02 43.54
N SER A 27 -22.51 -80.31 42.56
CA SER A 27 -22.78 -80.98 41.28
C SER A 27 -22.19 -80.25 40.08
N LEU A 28 -21.52 -81.05 39.26
CA LEU A 28 -20.39 -80.67 38.41
C LEU A 28 -20.78 -80.03 37.05
N ASP A 29 -22.07 -79.76 36.79
CA ASP A 29 -22.51 -79.24 35.48
C ASP A 29 -22.53 -77.71 35.38
N ALA A 30 -22.50 -76.98 36.51
CA ALA A 30 -22.46 -75.51 36.50
C ALA A 30 -21.06 -74.94 36.21
N ASN A 31 -20.00 -75.65 36.62
CA ASN A 31 -18.62 -75.17 36.52
C ASN A 31 -18.13 -75.11 35.06
N LEU A 32 -18.55 -76.03 34.18
CA LEU A 32 -18.13 -76.01 32.77
C LEU A 32 -18.80 -74.86 31.98
N ILE A 33 -20.03 -74.50 32.34
CA ILE A 33 -20.79 -73.39 31.72
C ILE A 33 -20.27 -72.03 32.23
N LEU A 34 -19.94 -71.93 33.52
CA LEU A 34 -19.43 -70.68 34.13
C LEU A 34 -17.99 -70.38 33.70
N ILE A 35 -17.12 -71.40 33.59
CA ILE A 35 -15.74 -71.25 33.10
C ILE A 35 -15.73 -70.88 31.60
N ARG A 36 -16.57 -71.49 30.76
CA ARG A 36 -16.69 -71.09 29.34
C ARG A 36 -17.22 -69.66 29.17
N ARG A 37 -18.20 -69.23 29.97
CA ARG A 37 -18.75 -67.85 29.93
C ARG A 37 -17.78 -66.80 30.46
N THR A 38 -17.00 -67.10 31.50
CA THR A 38 -15.99 -66.18 32.05
C THR A 38 -14.75 -66.10 31.17
N TYR A 39 -14.29 -67.20 30.56
CA TYR A 39 -13.23 -67.15 29.53
C TYR A 39 -13.72 -66.42 28.27
N TYR A 40 -14.98 -66.62 27.83
CA TYR A 40 -15.55 -65.82 26.73
C TYR A 40 -15.68 -64.35 27.09
N CYS A 41 -16.12 -63.99 28.30
CA CYS A 41 -16.25 -62.59 28.73
C CYS A 41 -14.89 -61.92 28.96
N VAL A 42 -13.88 -62.63 29.46
CA VAL A 42 -12.51 -62.10 29.63
C VAL A 42 -11.79 -62.04 28.29
N LEU A 43 -11.97 -63.00 27.39
CA LEU A 43 -11.48 -62.90 26.00
C LEU A 43 -12.26 -61.84 25.19
N LEU A 44 -13.56 -61.64 25.42
CA LEU A 44 -14.34 -60.52 24.86
C LEU A 44 -13.93 -59.20 25.48
N PHE A 45 -13.63 -59.10 26.77
CA PHE A 45 -13.12 -57.86 27.37
C PHE A 45 -11.71 -57.56 26.90
N ILE A 46 -10.84 -58.57 26.77
CA ILE A 46 -9.49 -58.41 26.22
C ILE A 46 -9.58 -58.08 24.73
N ALA A 47 -10.49 -58.70 23.94
CA ALA A 47 -10.75 -58.38 22.54
C ALA A 47 -11.44 -57.03 22.31
N VAL A 48 -12.32 -56.58 23.21
CA VAL A 48 -12.95 -55.25 23.20
C VAL A 48 -11.98 -54.18 23.69
N SER A 49 -10.96 -54.57 24.47
CA SER A 49 -9.85 -53.71 24.89
C SER A 49 -8.71 -53.63 23.86
N TYR A 50 -8.74 -54.42 22.79
CA TYR A 50 -7.91 -54.18 21.59
C TYR A 50 -8.46 -52.95 20.84
N LEU A 51 -8.17 -51.78 21.38
CA LEU A 51 -8.19 -50.47 20.72
C LEU A 51 -9.30 -50.29 19.67
N CYS A 52 -10.53 -50.04 20.12
CA CYS A 52 -11.55 -49.42 19.28
C CYS A 52 -11.14 -47.96 18.98
N ARG A 53 -10.17 -47.80 18.09
CA ARG A 53 -9.68 -46.52 17.58
C ARG A 53 -10.87 -45.79 16.95
N THR A 54 -11.20 -44.63 17.49
CA THR A 54 -12.31 -43.80 16.98
C THR A 54 -11.76 -42.78 16.01
N CYS A 55 -12.35 -42.67 14.81
CA CYS A 55 -11.94 -41.68 13.83
C CYS A 55 -12.16 -40.26 14.35
N ALA A 56 -11.11 -39.42 14.39
CA ALA A 56 -11.22 -38.04 14.83
C ALA A 56 -12.17 -37.20 13.94
N GLY A 57 -12.21 -37.47 12.62
CA GLY A 57 -13.05 -36.70 11.68
C GLY A 57 -14.53 -37.04 11.69
N CYS A 58 -14.94 -38.29 11.95
CA CYS A 58 -16.36 -38.69 11.92
C CYS A 58 -16.89 -39.28 13.22
N ARG A 59 -16.05 -39.38 14.25
CA ARG A 59 -16.35 -39.95 15.58
C ARG A 59 -16.91 -41.37 15.57
N LYS A 60 -16.71 -42.11 14.47
CA LYS A 60 -17.09 -43.54 14.33
C LYS A 60 -15.88 -44.47 14.53
N PRO A 61 -16.08 -45.70 15.00
CA PRO A 61 -14.99 -46.67 15.14
C PRO A 61 -14.37 -47.02 13.78
N ILE A 62 -13.05 -47.13 13.73
CA ILE A 62 -12.26 -47.41 12.51
C ILE A 62 -12.51 -48.83 11.97
N GLY A 63 -12.85 -49.79 12.83
CA GLY A 63 -13.04 -51.20 12.47
C GLY A 63 -11.74 -51.88 12.00
N HIS A 64 -11.86 -52.88 11.12
CA HIS A 64 -10.73 -53.69 10.61
C HIS A 64 -10.10 -53.16 9.31
N GLY A 65 -10.37 -51.90 8.93
CA GLY A 65 -9.89 -51.30 7.68
C GLY A 65 -8.53 -50.61 7.77
N ARG A 66 -8.01 -50.12 6.63
CA ARG A 66 -6.84 -49.22 6.60
C ARG A 66 -7.17 -47.91 7.31
N PHE A 67 -6.26 -47.42 8.13
CA PHE A 67 -6.39 -46.17 8.88
C PHE A 67 -5.13 -45.31 8.79
N LEU A 68 -5.30 -44.01 8.96
CA LEU A 68 -4.20 -43.04 9.05
C LEU A 68 -3.98 -42.67 10.52
N SER A 69 -2.72 -42.51 10.91
CA SER A 69 -2.32 -42.04 12.24
C SER A 69 -1.56 -40.74 12.07
N CYS A 70 -2.22 -39.61 12.33
CA CYS A 70 -1.69 -38.27 12.11
C CYS A 70 -2.21 -37.34 13.21
N MET A 71 -1.38 -36.37 13.65
CA MET A 71 -1.73 -35.41 14.71
C MET A 71 -2.12 -36.10 16.04
N ASP A 72 -1.38 -37.15 16.43
CA ASP A 72 -1.67 -38.00 17.60
C ASP A 72 -3.07 -38.65 17.62
N GLU A 73 -3.77 -38.59 16.48
CA GLU A 73 -5.13 -39.06 16.30
C GLU A 73 -5.21 -40.08 15.16
N VAL A 74 -6.32 -40.81 15.11
CA VAL A 74 -6.58 -41.84 14.09
C VAL A 74 -7.73 -41.42 13.20
N TRP A 75 -7.57 -41.62 11.90
CA TRP A 75 -8.50 -41.14 10.89
C TRP A 75 -8.83 -42.25 9.89
N HIS A 76 -10.09 -42.28 9.44
CA HIS A 76 -10.39 -42.97 8.18
C HIS A 76 -9.67 -42.23 7.05
N PRO A 77 -9.15 -42.93 6.02
CA PRO A 77 -8.54 -42.28 4.86
C PRO A 77 -9.44 -41.24 4.19
N GLN A 78 -10.76 -41.48 4.18
CA GLN A 78 -11.75 -40.56 3.62
C GLN A 78 -12.12 -39.39 4.55
N CYS A 79 -11.81 -39.49 5.85
CA CYS A 79 -12.14 -38.47 6.84
C CYS A 79 -11.00 -37.47 7.07
N PHE A 80 -9.75 -37.83 6.73
CA PHE A 80 -8.63 -36.89 6.76
C PHE A 80 -8.65 -36.06 5.48
N LYS A 81 -9.26 -34.88 5.55
CA LYS A 81 -9.56 -34.04 4.39
C LYS A 81 -8.84 -32.71 4.47
N CYS A 82 -8.41 -32.21 3.32
CA CYS A 82 -7.88 -30.86 3.19
C CYS A 82 -8.96 -29.84 3.51
N TYR A 83 -8.66 -28.90 4.41
CA TYR A 83 -9.59 -27.87 4.84
C TYR A 83 -10.01 -26.93 3.70
N ALA A 84 -9.11 -26.66 2.75
CA ALA A 84 -9.39 -25.78 1.62
C ALA A 84 -10.34 -26.40 0.58
N CYS A 85 -10.10 -27.65 0.16
CA CYS A 85 -10.84 -28.26 -0.96
C CYS A 85 -11.80 -29.37 -0.56
N ASN A 86 -11.85 -29.73 0.73
CA ASN A 86 -12.68 -30.80 1.30
C ASN A 86 -12.46 -32.21 0.69
N LYS A 87 -11.35 -32.42 -0.03
CA LYS A 87 -10.97 -33.72 -0.59
C LYS A 87 -10.04 -34.46 0.37
N PRO A 88 -10.08 -35.80 0.41
CA PRO A 88 -9.15 -36.60 1.21
C PRO A 88 -7.69 -36.28 0.89
N ILE A 89 -6.84 -36.23 1.91
CA ILE A 89 -5.38 -36.15 1.76
C ILE A 89 -4.84 -37.57 1.77
N SER A 90 -4.45 -38.06 0.59
CA SER A 90 -3.81 -39.37 0.41
C SER A 90 -2.29 -39.28 0.24
N GLU A 91 -1.75 -38.06 0.16
CA GLU A 91 -0.32 -37.79 0.04
C GLU A 91 0.41 -38.11 1.36
N TYR A 92 1.65 -38.60 1.27
CA TYR A 92 2.47 -38.91 2.45
C TYR A 92 2.87 -37.64 3.21
N GLU A 93 3.06 -36.54 2.49
CA GLU A 93 3.43 -35.25 3.04
C GLU A 93 2.30 -34.25 2.84
N PHE A 94 1.92 -33.52 3.89
CA PHE A 94 0.87 -32.51 3.89
C PHE A 94 1.32 -31.28 4.67
N ALA A 95 0.59 -30.17 4.56
CA ALA A 95 0.90 -28.95 5.27
C ALA A 95 -0.15 -28.69 6.38
N MET A 96 0.30 -28.07 7.46
CA MET A 96 -0.54 -27.71 8.61
C MET A 96 -0.58 -26.19 8.77
N HIS A 97 -1.77 -25.64 8.92
CA HIS A 97 -2.00 -24.24 9.29
C HIS A 97 -3.06 -24.19 10.38
N GLU A 98 -2.78 -23.56 11.54
CA GLU A 98 -3.76 -23.42 12.64
C GLU A 98 -4.48 -24.74 12.99
N ASP A 99 -3.72 -25.83 13.14
CA ASP A 99 -4.22 -27.19 13.40
C ASP A 99 -5.16 -27.78 12.33
N GLN A 100 -5.24 -27.17 11.16
CA GLN A 100 -5.99 -27.70 10.01
C GLN A 100 -5.05 -28.30 8.95
N PRO A 101 -5.34 -29.50 8.43
CA PRO A 101 -4.54 -30.13 7.39
C PRO A 101 -4.92 -29.62 5.99
N TYR A 102 -3.91 -29.41 5.15
CA TYR A 102 -4.05 -28.98 3.76
C TYR A 102 -3.20 -29.88 2.84
N HIS A 103 -3.64 -30.09 1.59
CA HIS A 103 -2.72 -30.55 0.53
C HIS A 103 -1.57 -29.55 0.40
N LYS A 104 -0.36 -30.00 0.05
CA LYS A 104 0.77 -29.08 -0.16
C LYS A 104 0.47 -28.03 -1.22
N SER A 105 -0.20 -28.43 -2.30
CA SER A 105 -0.67 -27.55 -3.36
C SER A 105 -1.69 -26.53 -2.84
N CYS A 106 -2.73 -26.99 -2.14
CA CYS A 106 -3.73 -26.09 -1.55
C CYS A 106 -3.12 -25.12 -0.54
N TYR A 107 -2.23 -25.58 0.33
CA TYR A 107 -1.52 -24.69 1.25
C TYR A 107 -0.72 -23.63 0.49
N LYS A 108 0.00 -24.03 -0.55
CA LYS A 108 0.74 -23.10 -1.40
C LYS A 108 -0.21 -22.08 -2.03
N ASP A 109 -1.34 -22.51 -2.57
CA ASP A 109 -2.28 -21.61 -3.25
C ASP A 109 -2.89 -20.55 -2.33
N PHE A 110 -3.12 -20.88 -1.06
CA PHE A 110 -3.73 -19.99 -0.08
C PHE A 110 -2.72 -19.11 0.67
N PHE A 111 -1.56 -19.66 1.05
CA PHE A 111 -0.64 -19.00 1.98
C PHE A 111 0.66 -18.53 1.32
N HIS A 112 1.02 -19.06 0.14
CA HIS A 112 2.26 -18.65 -0.51
C HIS A 112 2.04 -17.33 -1.25
N PRO A 113 2.83 -16.28 -0.94
CA PRO A 113 2.65 -14.99 -1.56
C PRO A 113 2.91 -15.06 -3.07
N LYS A 114 2.10 -14.31 -3.82
CA LYS A 114 2.29 -14.07 -5.25
C LYS A 114 2.94 -12.70 -5.44
N CYS A 115 3.77 -12.62 -6.48
CA CYS A 115 4.39 -11.39 -6.93
C CYS A 115 3.35 -10.53 -7.67
N ASP A 116 3.18 -9.29 -7.25
CA ASP A 116 2.27 -8.34 -7.92
C ASP A 116 2.79 -7.91 -9.30
N VAL A 117 4.06 -8.16 -9.60
CA VAL A 117 4.69 -7.86 -10.90
C VAL A 117 4.51 -9.04 -11.86
N CYS A 118 5.15 -10.19 -11.61
CA CYS A 118 5.14 -11.34 -12.52
C CYS A 118 3.95 -12.29 -12.34
N LYS A 119 3.07 -12.05 -11.37
CA LYS A 119 1.87 -12.84 -11.03
C LYS A 119 2.11 -14.29 -10.61
N ASN A 120 3.37 -14.70 -10.52
CA ASN A 120 3.79 -16.02 -10.06
C ASN A 120 3.99 -16.05 -8.54
N PHE A 121 4.01 -17.25 -7.97
CA PHE A 121 4.43 -17.46 -6.59
C PHE A 121 5.89 -17.01 -6.38
N ILE A 122 6.16 -16.28 -5.29
CA ILE A 122 7.49 -15.74 -5.02
C ILE A 122 8.43 -16.88 -4.60
N PRO A 123 9.51 -17.17 -5.35
CA PRO A 123 10.33 -18.36 -5.12
C PRO A 123 10.97 -18.39 -3.73
N THR A 124 11.17 -19.59 -3.18
CA THR A 124 11.97 -19.78 -1.96
C THR A 124 13.44 -19.60 -2.27
N ASN A 125 14.18 -18.97 -1.36
CA ASN A 125 15.63 -18.84 -1.45
C ASN A 125 16.33 -20.19 -1.16
N LYS A 126 17.67 -20.20 -1.22
CA LYS A 126 18.48 -21.41 -0.98
C LYS A 126 18.28 -22.03 0.40
N ASN A 127 17.82 -21.25 1.37
CA ASN A 127 17.54 -21.68 2.74
C ASN A 127 16.10 -22.18 2.93
N GLY A 128 15.30 -22.24 1.85
CA GLY A 128 13.89 -22.65 1.92
C GLY A 128 12.94 -21.56 2.45
N LEU A 129 13.42 -20.33 2.64
CA LEU A 129 12.62 -19.21 3.14
C LEU A 129 12.05 -18.40 1.97
N ILE A 130 10.83 -17.89 2.14
CA ILE A 130 10.20 -16.99 1.16
C ILE A 130 10.62 -15.57 1.48
N GLU A 131 11.39 -14.95 0.59
CA GLU A 131 11.82 -13.56 0.71
C GLU A 131 11.21 -12.74 -0.43
N TYR A 132 10.56 -11.63 -0.08
CA TYR A 132 9.99 -10.69 -1.03
C TYR A 132 10.37 -9.26 -0.67
N ARG A 133 10.34 -8.39 -1.68
CA ARG A 133 10.40 -6.94 -1.49
C ARG A 133 8.99 -6.37 -1.50
N ALA A 134 8.82 -5.24 -0.85
CA ALA A 134 7.56 -4.51 -0.87
C ALA A 134 7.83 -3.03 -1.08
N HIS A 135 6.99 -2.38 -1.90
CA HIS A 135 7.00 -0.93 -1.96
C HIS A 135 6.62 -0.37 -0.57
N PRO A 136 7.43 0.50 0.06
CA PRO A 136 7.22 0.94 1.45
C PRO A 136 5.83 1.53 1.72
N PHE A 137 5.32 2.34 0.80
CA PHE A 137 3.99 2.94 0.90
C PHE A 137 2.85 2.10 0.31
N TRP A 138 2.98 1.65 -0.95
CA TRP A 138 1.89 0.94 -1.64
C TRP A 138 1.70 -0.51 -1.20
N MET A 139 2.68 -1.08 -0.48
CA MET A 139 2.72 -2.48 -0.07
C MET A 139 2.62 -3.46 -1.25
N GLN A 140 2.99 -3.02 -2.46
CA GLN A 140 3.10 -3.87 -3.65
C GLN A 140 4.22 -4.87 -3.39
N LYS A 141 3.90 -6.17 -3.32
CA LYS A 141 4.87 -7.24 -3.02
C LYS A 141 5.42 -7.79 -4.31
N TYR A 142 6.73 -7.96 -4.40
CA TYR A 142 7.37 -8.46 -5.61
C TYR A 142 8.61 -9.31 -5.33
N CYS A 143 8.97 -10.11 -6.33
CA CYS A 143 10.19 -10.90 -6.32
C CYS A 143 11.42 -9.99 -6.20
N PRO A 144 12.42 -10.33 -5.37
CA PRO A 144 13.64 -9.54 -5.26
C PRO A 144 14.38 -9.32 -6.59
N SER A 145 14.23 -10.22 -7.56
CA SER A 145 14.82 -10.09 -8.90
C SER A 145 14.35 -8.86 -9.67
N HIS A 146 13.16 -8.32 -9.37
CA HIS A 146 12.63 -7.15 -10.06
C HIS A 146 13.33 -5.82 -9.68
N GLU A 147 14.20 -5.82 -8.66
CA GLU A 147 15.03 -4.65 -8.36
C GLU A 147 16.09 -4.41 -9.45
N ASP A 148 16.58 -5.49 -10.09
CA ASP A 148 17.75 -5.44 -10.96
C ASP A 148 17.47 -5.89 -12.40
N ASP A 149 16.25 -6.37 -12.72
CA ASP A 149 15.91 -6.90 -14.04
C ASP A 149 15.42 -5.86 -15.06
N GLY A 150 15.40 -4.57 -14.67
CA GLY A 150 14.92 -3.48 -15.51
C GLY A 150 13.40 -3.34 -15.56
N THR A 151 12.66 -3.99 -14.65
CA THR A 151 11.21 -3.77 -14.50
C THR A 151 10.91 -2.29 -14.31
N PRO A 152 10.13 -1.65 -15.20
CA PRO A 152 9.90 -0.22 -15.10
C PRO A 152 9.04 0.16 -13.90
N ARG A 153 9.24 1.38 -13.38
CA ARG A 153 8.43 1.97 -12.31
C ARG A 153 7.66 3.16 -12.83
N CYS A 154 6.46 3.37 -12.30
CA CYS A 154 5.68 4.58 -12.58
C CYS A 154 6.42 5.82 -12.03
N CYS A 155 6.62 6.85 -12.84
CA CYS A 155 7.35 8.06 -12.42
C CYS A 155 6.62 8.90 -11.37
N SER A 156 5.34 8.60 -11.08
CA SER A 156 4.51 9.35 -10.14
C SER A 156 4.14 8.59 -8.88
N CYS A 157 3.94 7.28 -8.95
CA CYS A 157 3.61 6.46 -7.76
C CYS A 157 4.66 5.39 -7.44
N GLU A 158 5.73 5.28 -8.23
CA GLU A 158 6.88 4.38 -8.01
C GLU A 158 6.58 2.88 -7.97
N ARG A 159 5.31 2.49 -8.13
CA ARG A 159 4.89 1.10 -8.34
C ARG A 159 5.53 0.54 -9.61
N MET A 160 5.97 -0.71 -9.51
CA MET A 160 6.51 -1.47 -10.63
C MET A 160 5.40 -1.89 -11.60
N GLU A 161 5.73 -1.87 -12.89
CA GLU A 161 4.88 -2.29 -14.01
C GLU A 161 4.63 -3.81 -13.97
N PRO A 162 3.37 -4.26 -13.75
CA PRO A 162 3.04 -5.68 -13.79
C PRO A 162 3.18 -6.29 -15.19
N THR A 163 3.53 -7.56 -15.29
CA THR A 163 3.74 -8.23 -16.59
C THR A 163 2.47 -8.35 -17.44
N ASP A 164 1.30 -8.28 -16.80
CA ASP A 164 -0.02 -8.33 -17.43
C ASP A 164 -0.59 -6.95 -17.77
N ILE A 165 0.05 -5.86 -17.34
CA ILE A 165 -0.41 -4.49 -17.55
C ILE A 165 0.73 -3.65 -18.11
N LYS A 166 0.53 -3.10 -19.30
CA LYS A 166 1.52 -2.21 -19.92
C LYS A 166 1.32 -0.75 -19.50
N TYR A 167 2.34 -0.12 -18.93
CA TYR A 167 2.30 1.31 -18.61
C TYR A 167 2.42 2.17 -19.86
N ILE A 168 1.96 3.42 -19.77
CA ILE A 168 2.15 4.42 -20.82
C ILE A 168 3.62 4.84 -20.83
N THR A 169 4.22 4.91 -22.02
CA THR A 169 5.55 5.50 -22.20
C THR A 169 5.41 6.92 -22.72
N LEU A 170 5.90 7.88 -21.96
CA LEU A 170 5.98 9.30 -22.35
C LEU A 170 7.16 9.51 -23.32
N ASP A 171 7.19 10.64 -24.02
CA ASP A 171 8.18 10.89 -25.08
C ASP A 171 9.61 11.03 -24.54
N ASP A 172 9.74 11.39 -23.25
CA ASP A 172 11.03 11.42 -22.53
C ASP A 172 11.44 10.06 -21.93
N GLY A 173 10.70 8.99 -22.25
CA GLY A 173 10.97 7.62 -21.81
C GLY A 173 10.42 7.26 -20.42
N ARG A 174 9.87 8.22 -19.65
CA ARG A 174 9.22 7.93 -18.38
C ARG A 174 8.02 6.99 -18.57
N LYS A 175 7.73 6.22 -17.53
CA LYS A 175 6.57 5.33 -17.48
C LYS A 175 5.50 5.88 -16.57
N LEU A 176 4.25 5.84 -17.02
CA LEU A 176 3.09 6.28 -16.23
C LEU A 176 2.07 5.15 -16.17
N CYS A 177 1.71 4.73 -14.95
CA CYS A 177 0.69 3.72 -14.77
C CYS A 177 -0.70 4.25 -15.15
N LEU A 178 -1.61 3.34 -15.49
CA LEU A 178 -2.95 3.71 -15.98
C LEU A 178 -3.79 4.47 -14.93
N GLU A 179 -3.56 4.22 -13.65
CA GLU A 179 -4.24 4.95 -12.56
C GLU A 179 -3.70 6.38 -12.39
N CYS A 180 -2.38 6.59 -12.53
CA CYS A 180 -1.80 7.95 -12.53
C CYS A 180 -2.22 8.74 -13.77
N LEU A 181 -2.34 8.07 -14.92
CA LEU A 181 -2.75 8.65 -16.18
C LEU A 181 -4.14 9.32 -16.11
N THR A 182 -5.07 8.79 -15.33
CA THR A 182 -6.46 9.31 -15.30
C THR A 182 -6.56 10.76 -14.83
N SER A 183 -5.56 11.24 -14.09
CA SER A 183 -5.49 12.62 -13.57
C SER A 183 -4.27 13.38 -14.10
N ALA A 184 -3.56 12.83 -15.08
CA ALA A 184 -2.33 13.44 -15.58
C ALA A 184 -2.59 14.74 -16.34
N THR A 185 -1.83 15.78 -16.02
CA THR A 185 -1.82 17.05 -16.75
C THR A 185 -0.92 16.89 -17.98
N MET A 186 -1.55 16.90 -19.16
CA MET A 186 -0.86 16.61 -20.43
C MET A 186 -0.71 17.84 -21.33
N ASP A 187 -1.41 18.93 -21.02
CA ASP A 187 -1.49 20.16 -21.80
C ASP A 187 -1.79 21.38 -20.91
N SER A 188 -1.60 22.56 -21.51
CA SER A 188 -1.63 23.84 -20.82
C SER A 188 -3.01 24.26 -20.26
N PRO A 189 -4.17 23.99 -20.90
CA PRO A 189 -5.47 24.39 -20.34
C PRO A 189 -5.77 23.75 -18.98
N GLU A 190 -5.56 22.44 -18.84
CA GLU A 190 -5.71 21.69 -17.59
C GLU A 190 -4.76 22.23 -16.51
N CYS A 191 -3.53 22.57 -16.90
CA CYS A 191 -2.53 23.18 -16.03
C CYS A 191 -2.98 24.58 -15.56
N GLN A 192 -3.62 25.36 -16.45
CA GLN A 192 -4.11 26.70 -16.13
C GLN A 192 -5.26 26.68 -15.11
N HIS A 193 -6.15 25.69 -15.18
CA HIS A 193 -7.18 25.51 -14.14
C HIS A 193 -6.55 25.25 -12.77
N LEU A 194 -5.54 24.39 -12.72
CA LEU A 194 -4.81 24.11 -11.49
C LEU A 194 -4.06 25.34 -10.98
N TYR A 195 -3.51 26.18 -11.88
CA TYR A 195 -2.89 27.45 -11.51
C TYR A 195 -3.88 28.40 -10.82
N MET A 196 -5.12 28.49 -11.29
CA MET A 196 -6.16 29.27 -10.61
C MET A 196 -6.44 28.72 -9.20
N ASP A 197 -6.54 27.40 -9.04
CA ASP A 197 -6.71 26.74 -7.73
C ASP A 197 -5.56 27.11 -6.77
N ILE A 198 -4.31 27.13 -7.26
CA ILE A 198 -3.14 27.53 -6.45
C ILE A 198 -3.20 29.02 -6.11
N GLN A 199 -3.56 29.89 -7.04
CA GLN A 199 -3.69 31.32 -6.76
C GLN A 199 -4.75 31.60 -5.69
N GLU A 200 -5.90 30.92 -5.73
CA GLU A 200 -6.94 31.01 -4.71
C GLU A 200 -6.44 30.50 -3.36
N PHE A 201 -5.68 29.40 -3.32
CA PHE A 201 -5.04 28.89 -2.10
C PHE A 201 -4.10 29.93 -1.49
N PHE A 202 -3.22 30.53 -2.28
CA PHE A 202 -2.30 31.59 -1.80
C PHE A 202 -3.06 32.84 -1.35
N GLU A 203 -4.13 33.24 -2.05
CA GLU A 203 -4.98 34.37 -1.63
C GLU A 203 -5.68 34.07 -0.29
N GLY A 204 -6.16 32.84 -0.08
CA GLY A 204 -6.72 32.37 1.20
C GLY A 204 -5.72 32.43 2.37
N LEU A 205 -4.42 32.34 2.10
CA LEU A 205 -3.35 32.54 3.08
C LEU A 205 -2.93 34.01 3.25
N ASN A 206 -3.63 34.96 2.61
CA ASN A 206 -3.25 36.38 2.49
C ASN A 206 -1.88 36.59 1.80
N MET A 207 -1.50 35.68 0.90
CA MET A 207 -0.24 35.67 0.17
C MET A 207 -0.46 35.93 -1.33
N LYS A 208 -1.23 36.97 -1.67
CA LYS A 208 -1.57 37.28 -3.06
C LYS A 208 -0.33 37.56 -3.91
N VAL A 209 -0.19 36.81 -5.00
CA VAL A 209 0.79 37.02 -6.06
C VAL A 209 0.15 37.92 -7.12
N GLU A 210 0.44 39.22 -7.07
CA GLU A 210 -0.17 40.24 -7.94
C GLU A 210 0.28 40.13 -9.39
N GLN A 211 1.50 39.64 -9.60
CA GLN A 211 2.02 39.46 -10.93
C GLN A 211 1.37 38.26 -11.62
N GLN A 212 0.94 38.44 -12.86
CA GLN A 212 0.57 37.33 -13.72
C GLN A 212 1.83 36.60 -14.21
N VAL A 213 2.20 35.52 -13.52
CA VAL A 213 3.34 34.67 -13.91
C VAL A 213 2.86 33.64 -14.95
N PRO A 214 3.46 33.58 -16.15
CA PRO A 214 3.17 32.53 -17.12
C PRO A 214 3.49 31.14 -16.57
N LEU A 215 2.54 30.20 -16.68
CA LEU A 215 2.74 28.79 -16.38
C LEU A 215 2.89 28.01 -17.69
N LEU A 216 4.01 27.31 -17.84
CA LEU A 216 4.32 26.55 -19.06
C LEU A 216 4.54 25.07 -18.73
N LEU A 217 3.83 24.21 -19.47
CA LEU A 217 4.03 22.77 -19.40
C LEU A 217 5.11 22.35 -20.41
N VAL A 218 6.16 21.69 -19.93
CA VAL A 218 7.37 21.45 -20.72
C VAL A 218 7.82 19.99 -20.68
N GLU A 219 8.64 19.61 -21.66
CA GLU A 219 9.34 18.33 -21.68
C GLU A 219 10.58 18.37 -20.76
N ARG A 220 11.05 17.18 -20.35
CA ARG A 220 12.25 17.04 -19.51
C ARG A 220 13.48 17.73 -20.11
N GLN A 221 13.69 17.62 -21.41
CA GLN A 221 14.80 18.27 -22.09
C GLN A 221 14.72 19.80 -21.96
N ALA A 222 13.55 20.39 -22.24
CA ALA A 222 13.37 21.84 -22.13
C ALA A 222 13.51 22.34 -20.69
N LEU A 223 13.08 21.55 -19.70
CA LEU A 223 13.26 21.87 -18.28
C LEU A 223 14.74 21.88 -17.88
N ASN A 224 15.50 20.88 -18.33
CA ASN A 224 16.94 20.80 -18.06
C ASN A 224 17.72 21.93 -18.75
N GLU A 225 17.41 22.22 -20.02
CA GLU A 225 18.01 23.35 -20.76
C GLU A 225 17.72 24.68 -20.05
N ALA A 226 16.50 24.87 -19.53
CA ALA A 226 16.13 26.07 -18.79
C ALA A 226 16.82 26.17 -17.43
N LEU A 227 17.05 25.03 -16.76
CA LEU A 227 17.78 24.97 -15.50
C LEU A 227 19.26 25.36 -15.68
N GLU A 228 19.91 24.87 -16.74
CA GLU A 228 21.31 25.24 -17.06
C GLU A 228 21.47 26.73 -17.39
N ALA A 229 20.44 27.34 -17.97
CA ALA A 229 20.42 28.77 -18.29
C ALA A 229 20.18 29.66 -17.06
N GLU A 230 19.56 29.12 -16.01
CA GLU A 230 19.34 29.84 -14.75
C GLU A 230 20.62 29.86 -13.91
N LYS A 231 20.94 31.04 -13.35
CA LYS A 231 22.16 31.25 -12.57
C LYS A 231 22.03 30.82 -11.10
N SER A 232 20.83 30.39 -10.67
CA SER A 232 20.57 29.90 -9.31
C SER A 232 20.77 28.38 -9.25
N GLY A 233 21.88 27.96 -8.64
CA GLY A 233 22.35 26.57 -8.64
C GLY A 233 21.86 25.73 -7.46
N HIS A 234 20.57 25.38 -7.43
CA HIS A 234 20.05 24.33 -6.55
C HIS A 234 19.45 23.21 -7.40
N HIS A 235 19.99 22.01 -7.24
CA HIS A 235 19.78 20.87 -8.13
C HIS A 235 19.12 19.72 -7.38
N LEU A 236 17.92 19.33 -7.80
CA LEU A 236 17.35 18.02 -7.49
C LEU A 236 17.94 16.96 -8.45
N PRO A 237 18.05 15.68 -8.03
CA PRO A 237 18.39 14.58 -8.95
C PRO A 237 17.39 14.42 -10.11
N GLU A 238 16.14 14.89 -9.92
CA GLU A 238 15.13 15.04 -10.97
C GLU A 238 14.29 16.30 -10.73
N THR A 239 14.70 17.46 -11.28
CA THR A 239 13.89 18.68 -11.28
C THR A 239 12.58 18.45 -12.05
N ARG A 240 11.43 18.74 -11.42
CA ARG A 240 10.08 18.55 -12.02
C ARG A 240 9.27 19.84 -12.14
N GLY A 241 9.75 20.91 -11.52
CA GLY A 241 9.26 22.29 -11.66
C GLY A 241 10.44 23.25 -11.63
N LEU A 242 10.26 24.45 -12.17
CA LEU A 242 11.28 25.49 -12.14
C LEU A 242 10.67 26.88 -12.20
N CYS A 243 10.97 27.71 -11.20
CA CYS A 243 10.67 29.13 -11.18
C CYS A 243 11.78 29.95 -11.85
N LEU A 244 11.48 30.57 -12.99
CA LEU A 244 12.42 31.30 -13.83
C LEU A 244 12.48 32.79 -13.51
N SER A 245 13.66 33.39 -13.71
CA SER A 245 13.90 34.82 -13.52
C SER A 245 14.66 35.46 -14.69
N GLU A 246 15.33 34.65 -15.52
CA GLU A 246 16.09 35.15 -16.66
C GLU A 246 15.30 35.06 -17.98
N GLU A 247 15.75 35.82 -18.99
CA GLU A 247 15.19 35.77 -20.34
C GLU A 247 15.68 34.55 -21.09
N GLN A 248 14.76 33.76 -21.63
CA GLN A 248 15.09 32.58 -22.42
C GLN A 248 13.93 32.15 -23.34
N ILE A 249 14.23 31.28 -24.29
CA ILE A 249 13.22 30.65 -25.15
C ILE A 249 13.04 29.22 -24.68
N VAL A 250 11.82 28.88 -24.25
CA VAL A 250 11.50 27.55 -23.71
C VAL A 250 10.55 26.85 -24.66
N LYS A 251 10.80 25.56 -24.96
CA LYS A 251 9.85 24.74 -25.73
C LYS A 251 8.72 24.29 -24.80
N THR A 252 7.49 24.70 -25.11
CA THR A 252 6.28 24.36 -24.36
C THR A 252 5.37 23.42 -25.15
N ILE A 253 4.58 22.63 -24.45
CA ILE A 253 3.53 21.80 -25.05
C ILE A 253 2.38 22.71 -25.49
N LEU A 254 2.02 22.60 -26.77
CA LEU A 254 0.94 23.37 -27.38
C LEU A 254 -0.36 22.56 -27.49
N ARG A 255 -0.25 21.24 -27.63
CA ARG A 255 -1.40 20.36 -27.84
C ARG A 255 -1.23 19.08 -27.07
N ARG A 256 -2.34 18.64 -26.45
CA ARG A 256 -2.46 17.36 -25.78
C ARG A 256 -2.04 16.20 -26.70
N PRO A 257 -1.17 15.30 -26.23
CA PRO A 257 -0.86 14.08 -26.96
C PRO A 257 -2.03 13.10 -26.99
N THR A 258 -2.06 12.26 -28.02
CA THR A 258 -2.98 11.11 -28.15
C THR A 258 -2.29 9.83 -27.68
N ILE A 259 -3.06 8.87 -27.19
CA ILE A 259 -2.53 7.54 -26.81
C ILE A 259 -2.70 6.62 -28.01
N GLY A 260 -1.57 6.23 -28.60
CA GLY A 260 -1.51 5.33 -29.73
C GLY A 260 -1.39 3.85 -29.35
N PRO A 261 -1.29 2.96 -30.36
CA PRO A 261 -1.11 1.53 -30.17
C PRO A 261 0.08 1.20 -29.26
N GLY A 262 -0.14 0.25 -28.34
CA GLY A 262 0.92 -0.22 -27.44
C GLY A 262 1.25 0.74 -26.30
N ASN A 263 0.31 1.60 -25.90
CA ASN A 263 0.42 2.53 -24.76
C ASN A 263 1.58 3.52 -24.92
N ARG A 264 1.70 4.11 -26.11
CA ARG A 264 2.70 5.13 -26.43
C ARG A 264 2.02 6.46 -26.71
N ILE A 265 2.64 7.54 -26.27
CA ILE A 265 2.24 8.88 -26.64
C ILE A 265 2.51 9.11 -28.14
N MET A 266 1.57 9.78 -28.81
CA MET A 266 1.64 10.19 -30.21
C MET A 266 1.15 11.64 -30.36
N ASP A 267 1.49 12.25 -31.49
CA ASP A 267 0.95 13.54 -31.95
C ASP A 267 1.15 14.74 -31.00
N MET A 268 2.13 14.67 -30.09
CA MET A 268 2.53 15.79 -29.26
C MET A 268 3.13 16.91 -30.12
N ILE A 269 2.66 18.14 -29.91
CA ILE A 269 3.19 19.31 -30.60
C ILE A 269 3.80 20.23 -29.55
N THR A 270 5.07 20.54 -29.73
CA THR A 270 5.79 21.55 -28.94
C THR A 270 6.10 22.77 -29.80
N GLY A 271 6.26 23.93 -29.16
CA GLY A 271 6.63 25.16 -29.83
C GLY A 271 7.42 26.10 -28.93
N PRO A 272 8.22 27.01 -29.51
CA PRO A 272 9.01 27.96 -28.74
C PRO A 272 8.12 29.02 -28.09
N TYR A 273 8.37 29.28 -26.81
CA TYR A 273 7.79 30.39 -26.06
C TYR A 273 8.91 31.34 -25.62
N LYS A 274 8.85 32.59 -26.08
CA LYS A 274 9.86 33.60 -25.75
C LYS A 274 9.51 34.27 -24.42
N LEU A 275 10.32 34.02 -23.39
CA LEU A 275 10.24 34.73 -22.12
C LEU A 275 10.99 36.05 -22.22
N VAL A 276 10.35 37.11 -21.76
CA VAL A 276 10.89 38.47 -21.71
C VAL A 276 10.83 38.93 -20.26
N ARG A 277 11.94 39.46 -19.74
CA ARG A 277 12.08 39.85 -18.35
C ARG A 277 11.41 41.20 -18.15
N ARG A 278 10.15 41.14 -17.73
CA ARG A 278 9.35 42.32 -17.37
C ARG A 278 9.38 42.62 -15.87
N CYS A 279 9.93 41.69 -15.08
CA CYS A 279 9.76 41.60 -13.64
C CYS A 279 10.73 40.54 -13.05
N GLU A 280 10.68 40.32 -11.74
CA GLU A 280 11.60 39.41 -11.03
C GLU A 280 11.37 37.92 -11.31
N VAL A 281 10.17 37.55 -11.75
CA VAL A 281 9.79 36.17 -12.09
C VAL A 281 9.27 36.15 -13.53
N THR A 282 9.90 35.39 -14.42
CA THR A 282 9.55 35.38 -15.85
C THR A 282 8.53 34.30 -16.22
N ALA A 283 8.60 33.12 -15.58
CA ALA A 283 7.64 32.04 -15.74
C ALA A 283 7.82 30.97 -14.65
N ILE A 284 6.82 30.09 -14.53
CA ILE A 284 6.95 28.81 -13.83
C ILE A 284 6.85 27.70 -14.90
N LEU A 285 7.82 26.81 -14.91
CA LEU A 285 7.82 25.61 -15.75
C LEU A 285 7.41 24.40 -14.92
N ILE A 286 6.60 23.52 -15.49
CA ILE A 286 6.24 22.23 -14.87
C ILE A 286 6.43 21.10 -15.89
N LEU A 287 7.01 19.99 -15.45
CA LEU A 287 7.16 18.80 -16.27
C LEU A 287 5.79 18.18 -16.59
N TYR A 288 5.55 17.88 -17.87
CA TYR A 288 4.29 17.29 -18.31
C TYR A 288 4.09 15.83 -17.88
N GLY A 289 2.85 15.36 -17.94
CA GLY A 289 2.52 13.96 -17.69
C GLY A 289 2.59 13.55 -16.22
N LEU A 290 2.44 14.52 -15.31
CA LEU A 290 2.32 14.29 -13.88
C LEU A 290 0.83 14.36 -13.47
N PRO A 291 0.37 13.48 -12.55
CA PRO A 291 -0.97 13.55 -11.95
C PRO A 291 -1.27 14.91 -11.33
N ARG A 292 -2.54 15.34 -11.38
CA ARG A 292 -3.01 16.64 -10.88
C ARG A 292 -2.46 17.02 -9.51
N LEU A 293 -2.53 16.11 -8.52
CA LEU A 293 -2.02 16.41 -7.17
C LEU A 293 -0.49 16.56 -7.13
N GLN A 294 0.24 15.81 -7.96
CA GLN A 294 1.68 15.96 -8.08
C GLN A 294 2.04 17.28 -8.77
N THR A 295 1.38 17.59 -9.88
CA THR A 295 1.52 18.87 -10.60
C THR A 295 1.22 20.05 -9.68
N GLY A 296 0.15 19.98 -8.89
CA GLY A 296 -0.27 21.06 -8.01
C GLY A 296 0.64 21.25 -6.80
N SER A 297 1.17 20.15 -6.24
CA SER A 297 2.19 20.19 -5.20
C SER A 297 3.46 20.89 -5.69
N ILE A 298 3.95 20.53 -6.88
CA ILE A 298 5.11 21.20 -7.49
C ILE A 298 4.77 22.66 -7.77
N LEU A 299 3.59 22.95 -8.32
CA LEU A 299 3.19 24.32 -8.63
C LEU A 299 3.08 25.21 -7.37
N ALA A 300 2.57 24.68 -6.25
CA ALA A 300 2.55 25.39 -4.98
C ALA A 300 3.96 25.69 -4.45
N HIS A 301 4.89 24.74 -4.62
CA HIS A 301 6.30 24.91 -4.30
C HIS A 301 6.94 26.04 -5.16
N GLU A 302 6.81 25.98 -6.49
CA GLU A 302 7.35 27.00 -7.39
C GLU A 302 6.70 28.38 -7.22
N MET A 303 5.39 28.40 -6.92
CA MET A 303 4.67 29.63 -6.60
C MET A 303 5.21 30.27 -5.32
N MET A 304 5.68 29.48 -4.35
CA MET A 304 6.30 30.01 -3.15
C MET A 304 7.65 30.68 -3.46
N HIS A 305 8.49 30.09 -4.32
CA HIS A 305 9.68 30.79 -4.82
C HIS A 305 9.32 32.11 -5.51
N ALA A 306 8.29 32.09 -6.36
CA ALA A 306 7.82 33.31 -7.03
C ALA A 306 7.36 34.37 -6.01
N TYR A 307 6.61 33.98 -4.98
CA TYR A 307 6.16 34.87 -3.92
C TYR A 307 7.34 35.48 -3.14
N LEU A 308 8.32 34.65 -2.75
CA LEU A 308 9.52 35.11 -2.02
C LEU A 308 10.31 36.15 -2.82
N ARG A 309 10.53 35.88 -4.12
CA ARG A 309 11.20 36.82 -5.03
C ARG A 309 10.44 38.15 -5.07
N LEU A 310 9.15 38.11 -5.43
CA LEU A 310 8.31 39.31 -5.59
C LEU A 310 8.11 40.14 -4.31
N LYS A 311 8.21 39.53 -3.14
CA LYS A 311 8.15 40.24 -1.84
C LYS A 311 9.52 40.70 -1.33
N GLY A 312 10.57 40.46 -2.11
CA GLY A 312 11.93 40.94 -1.85
C GLY A 312 12.61 40.21 -0.69
N TYR A 313 12.34 38.92 -0.52
CA TYR A 313 13.15 38.07 0.38
C TYR A 313 14.53 37.92 -0.26
N ARG A 314 15.57 38.38 0.43
CA ARG A 314 16.94 38.36 -0.07
C ARG A 314 17.80 37.49 0.85
N SER A 315 18.72 36.74 0.25
CA SER A 315 19.78 36.02 0.96
C SER A 315 19.28 34.94 1.94
N LEU A 316 18.22 34.22 1.57
CA LEU A 316 17.83 33.01 2.29
C LEU A 316 18.87 31.91 2.03
N SER A 317 19.15 31.09 3.03
CA SER A 317 19.91 29.86 2.79
C SER A 317 19.03 28.86 2.00
N PRO A 318 19.62 27.95 1.21
CA PRO A 318 18.85 26.97 0.44
C PRO A 318 17.92 26.15 1.33
N GLN A 319 18.38 25.74 2.51
CA GLN A 319 17.57 25.02 3.48
C GLN A 319 16.33 25.79 3.95
N VAL A 320 16.42 27.12 4.09
CA VAL A 320 15.30 27.96 4.53
C VAL A 320 14.33 28.23 3.36
N GLU A 321 14.87 28.52 2.18
CA GLU A 321 14.08 28.77 0.97
C GLU A 321 13.33 27.51 0.53
N GLU A 322 14.05 26.40 0.30
CA GLU A 322 13.45 25.12 -0.10
C GLU A 322 12.52 24.57 0.98
N GLY A 323 12.90 24.75 2.25
CA GLY A 323 12.09 24.33 3.40
C GLY A 323 10.71 24.97 3.43
N ILE A 324 10.62 26.29 3.29
CA ILE A 324 9.32 26.96 3.28
C ILE A 324 8.53 26.65 2.00
N CYS A 325 9.19 26.48 0.86
CA CYS A 325 8.54 26.06 -0.38
C CYS A 325 7.92 24.65 -0.25
N GLN A 326 8.60 23.72 0.43
CA GLN A 326 8.04 22.40 0.76
C GLN A 326 6.86 22.49 1.74
N VAL A 327 6.89 23.39 2.71
CA VAL A 327 5.77 23.62 3.63
C VAL A 327 4.51 24.04 2.87
N LEU A 328 4.61 24.99 1.93
CA LEU A 328 3.45 25.42 1.14
C LEU A 328 2.93 24.30 0.22
N SER A 329 3.84 23.50 -0.34
CA SER A 329 3.48 22.31 -1.11
C SER A 329 2.68 21.30 -0.29
N HIS A 330 3.16 21.00 0.92
CA HIS A 330 2.53 20.09 1.88
C HIS A 330 1.18 20.60 2.36
N MET A 331 1.08 21.88 2.75
CA MET A 331 -0.18 22.51 3.17
C MET A 331 -1.24 22.46 2.06
N TRP A 332 -0.85 22.71 0.81
CA TRP A 332 -1.78 22.60 -0.31
C TRP A 332 -2.27 21.16 -0.50
N LEU A 333 -1.35 20.18 -0.52
CA LEU A 333 -1.70 18.75 -0.62
C LEU A 333 -2.64 18.32 0.50
N GLU A 334 -2.38 18.73 1.74
CA GLU A 334 -3.23 18.42 2.88
C GLU A 334 -4.64 19.00 2.70
N SER A 335 -4.75 20.26 2.26
CA SER A 335 -6.05 20.87 1.96
C SER A 335 -6.83 20.09 0.90
N GLU A 336 -6.13 19.58 -0.11
CA GLU A 336 -6.73 18.78 -1.17
C GLU A 336 -7.19 17.40 -0.67
N ILE A 337 -6.41 16.75 0.19
CA ILE A 337 -6.75 15.45 0.77
C ILE A 337 -7.97 15.58 1.70
N ILE A 338 -7.99 16.60 2.57
CA ILE A 338 -9.09 16.87 3.51
C ILE A 338 -10.38 17.22 2.77
N ALA A 339 -10.32 18.10 1.77
CA ALA A 339 -11.50 18.45 0.96
C ALA A 339 -12.14 17.23 0.28
N GLY A 340 -11.33 16.21 -0.05
CA GLY A 340 -11.81 14.94 -0.60
C GLY A 340 -12.46 13.99 0.41
N ALA A 341 -12.22 14.17 1.71
CA ALA A 341 -12.81 13.36 2.78
C ALA A 341 -14.22 13.82 3.16
N SER A 342 -14.46 15.14 3.15
CA SER A 342 -15.75 15.75 3.52
C SER A 342 -16.89 15.52 2.51
N GLY A 343 -16.60 14.99 1.33
CA GLY A 343 -17.61 14.66 0.30
C GLY A 343 -18.35 13.32 0.52
N ASN A 344 -17.99 12.53 1.54
CA ASN A 344 -18.51 11.16 1.73
C ASN A 344 -19.60 11.02 2.81
N THR A 345 -20.04 12.10 3.46
CA THR A 345 -21.23 12.04 4.34
C THR A 345 -22.52 12.06 3.52
N ALA A 346 -23.04 10.88 3.24
CA ALA A 346 -24.35 10.68 2.62
C ALA A 346 -25.47 11.29 3.49
N SER A 347 -26.09 12.36 3.01
CA SER A 347 -27.37 12.86 3.53
C SER A 347 -28.51 12.14 2.81
N THR A 348 -29.10 11.15 3.49
CA THR A 348 -30.41 10.57 3.18
C THR A 348 -31.53 11.56 3.54
N SER A 349 -32.21 12.17 2.56
CA SER A 349 -33.65 12.49 2.65
C SER A 349 -34.17 13.22 1.39
N ALA A 350 -35.47 13.05 1.17
CA ALA A 350 -36.22 13.26 -0.06
C ALA A 350 -36.48 14.73 -0.49
N SER A 351 -36.88 14.83 -1.75
CA SER A 351 -37.35 15.96 -2.57
C SER A 351 -38.10 17.13 -1.89
N SER A 352 -37.80 18.37 -2.32
CA SER A 352 -38.73 19.28 -3.03
C SER A 352 -38.08 20.65 -3.33
N SER A 353 -38.69 21.37 -4.26
CA SER A 353 -38.18 22.46 -5.10
C SER A 353 -37.97 23.84 -4.46
N SER A 354 -37.13 24.63 -5.15
CA SER A 354 -37.20 26.08 -5.44
C SER A 354 -36.18 27.04 -4.79
N SER A 355 -35.43 27.68 -5.72
CA SER A 355 -34.87 29.04 -5.73
C SER A 355 -33.82 29.52 -4.71
N SER A 356 -32.68 29.90 -5.29
CA SER A 356 -31.85 31.08 -4.98
C SER A 356 -30.97 31.06 -3.72
N ALA A 357 -29.72 30.60 -3.87
CA ALA A 357 -28.57 31.14 -3.14
C ALA A 357 -27.23 30.69 -3.76
N ALA A 358 -26.35 31.67 -4.00
CA ALA A 358 -24.89 31.63 -4.26
C ALA A 358 -24.35 30.77 -5.44
N PRO A 359 -23.47 31.33 -6.29
CA PRO A 359 -22.77 30.53 -7.29
C PRO A 359 -21.81 29.59 -6.57
N THR A 360 -22.11 28.30 -6.71
CA THR A 360 -21.38 27.17 -6.18
C THR A 360 -19.97 27.10 -6.76
N THR A 361 -19.00 26.85 -5.88
CA THR A 361 -17.68 26.30 -6.19
C THR A 361 -17.72 25.32 -7.35
N SER A 362 -16.88 25.56 -8.35
CA SER A 362 -16.67 24.72 -9.53
C SER A 362 -16.66 23.24 -9.13
N LYS A 363 -17.49 22.42 -9.78
CA LYS A 363 -17.64 20.98 -9.55
C LYS A 363 -16.29 20.25 -9.53
N LYS A 364 -15.66 20.15 -8.36
CA LYS A 364 -14.61 19.15 -8.07
C LYS A 364 -15.32 17.79 -8.15
N GLY A 365 -15.06 17.04 -9.21
CA GLY A 365 -15.54 15.66 -9.31
C GLY A 365 -15.12 14.86 -8.07
N ALA A 366 -15.92 13.86 -7.68
CA ALA A 366 -15.58 13.00 -6.54
C ALA A 366 -14.18 12.40 -6.75
N LYS A 367 -13.23 12.73 -5.85
CA LYS A 367 -11.84 12.23 -5.92
C LYS A 367 -11.84 10.71 -5.78
N THR A 368 -11.10 10.02 -6.64
CA THR A 368 -10.98 8.56 -6.57
C THR A 368 -10.20 8.14 -5.33
N GLU A 369 -10.44 6.94 -4.82
CA GLU A 369 -9.68 6.41 -3.68
C GLU A 369 -8.18 6.33 -3.99
N PHE A 370 -7.84 6.02 -5.25
CA PHE A 370 -6.46 6.07 -5.74
C PHE A 370 -5.86 7.47 -5.65
N GLU A 371 -6.58 8.51 -6.07
CA GLU A 371 -6.10 9.90 -6.03
C GLU A 371 -5.84 10.36 -4.59
N LYS A 372 -6.70 9.98 -3.63
CA LYS A 372 -6.47 10.25 -2.20
C LYS A 372 -5.20 9.57 -1.70
N LYS A 373 -5.02 8.29 -2.02
CA LYS A 373 -3.84 7.51 -1.63
C LYS A 373 -2.57 8.03 -2.31
N LEU A 374 -2.66 8.50 -3.55
CA LEU A 374 -1.56 9.16 -4.26
C LEU A 374 -1.19 10.49 -3.61
N GLY A 375 -2.17 11.30 -3.19
CA GLY A 375 -1.92 12.51 -2.42
C GLY A 375 -1.17 12.21 -1.12
N ALA A 376 -1.61 11.20 -0.37
CA ALA A 376 -0.94 10.75 0.85
C ALA A 376 0.48 10.21 0.58
N PHE A 377 0.70 9.53 -0.55
CA PHE A 377 2.02 9.09 -0.98
C PHE A 377 2.96 10.29 -1.19
N ILE A 378 2.53 11.29 -1.96
CA ILE A 378 3.32 12.49 -2.25
C ILE A 378 3.61 13.26 -0.96
N LYS A 379 2.60 13.41 -0.08
CA LYS A 379 2.77 14.03 1.25
C LYS A 379 3.84 13.31 2.07
N ASN A 380 3.78 11.97 2.12
CA ASN A 380 4.78 11.16 2.81
C ASN A 380 6.18 11.29 2.20
N GLN A 381 6.31 11.50 0.88
CA GLN A 381 7.61 11.76 0.25
C GLN A 381 8.25 13.06 0.78
N ILE A 382 7.47 14.13 0.95
CA ILE A 382 7.95 15.40 1.53
C ILE A 382 8.36 15.19 2.99
N GLU A 383 7.53 14.50 3.79
CA GLU A 383 7.76 14.31 5.22
C GLU A 383 8.98 13.44 5.53
N THR A 384 9.25 12.45 4.68
CA THR A 384 10.33 11.46 4.87
C THR A 384 11.58 11.75 4.04
N ASP A 385 11.62 12.89 3.33
CA ASP A 385 12.79 13.30 2.57
C ASP A 385 14.01 13.43 3.50
N SER A 386 15.10 12.75 3.15
CA SER A 386 16.34 12.70 3.93
C SER A 386 17.36 13.77 3.52
N SER A 387 17.07 14.57 2.49
CA SER A 387 17.97 15.63 2.04
C SER A 387 18.03 16.76 3.06
N VAL A 388 19.17 17.45 3.09
CA VAL A 388 19.40 18.56 4.02
C VAL A 388 18.58 19.79 3.62
N GLU A 389 18.58 20.14 2.33
CA GLU A 389 17.94 21.36 1.84
C GLU A 389 16.41 21.23 1.85
N TYR A 390 15.86 20.12 1.34
CA TYR A 390 14.41 19.92 1.26
C TYR A 390 13.86 19.25 2.51
N GLY A 391 14.43 18.12 2.93
CA GLY A 391 13.92 17.33 4.04
C GLY A 391 14.09 18.00 5.42
N ASP A 392 15.33 18.33 5.79
CA ASP A 392 15.57 19.04 7.06
C ASP A 392 14.99 20.45 7.02
N GLY A 393 15.08 21.13 5.87
CA GLY A 393 14.44 22.43 5.64
C GLY A 393 12.92 22.38 5.86
N PHE A 394 12.23 21.39 5.30
CA PHE A 394 10.80 21.18 5.52
C PHE A 394 10.50 20.95 7.00
N ARG A 395 11.22 20.06 7.67
CA ARG A 395 11.00 19.75 9.10
C ARG A 395 11.18 20.98 9.99
N ALA A 396 12.19 21.81 9.74
CA ALA A 396 12.40 23.06 10.45
C ALA A 396 11.29 24.09 10.13
N GLY A 397 10.93 24.23 8.85
CA GLY A 397 9.91 25.16 8.39
C GLY A 397 8.52 24.83 8.92
N ILE A 398 8.11 23.56 8.86
CA ILE A 398 6.79 23.14 9.34
C ILE A 398 6.69 23.30 10.86
N GLN A 399 7.75 22.98 11.60
CA GLN A 399 7.80 23.21 13.05
C GLN A 399 7.62 24.70 13.38
N ALA A 400 8.31 25.59 12.66
CA ALA A 400 8.16 27.03 12.84
C ALA A 400 6.74 27.51 12.52
N VAL A 401 6.14 27.03 11.42
CA VAL A 401 4.79 27.39 11.01
C VAL A 401 3.73 26.87 12.00
N GLU A 402 3.89 25.68 12.53
CA GLU A 402 2.99 25.12 13.55
C GLU A 402 3.08 25.88 14.88
N GLN A 403 4.29 26.27 15.28
CA GLN A 403 4.52 26.95 16.56
C GLN A 403 4.16 28.43 16.54
N TYR A 404 4.50 29.14 15.45
CA TYR A 404 4.40 30.60 15.36
C TYR A 404 3.37 31.08 14.34
N GLY A 405 2.83 30.20 13.50
CA GLY A 405 1.98 30.55 12.38
C GLY A 405 2.77 30.95 11.13
N LEU A 406 2.16 30.75 9.96
CA LEU A 406 2.79 31.00 8.66
C LEU A 406 3.24 32.46 8.51
N ARG A 407 2.36 33.41 8.83
CA ARG A 407 2.65 34.84 8.66
C ARG A 407 3.85 35.30 9.50
N SER A 408 3.86 34.95 10.79
CA SER A 408 4.95 35.32 11.70
C SER A 408 6.27 34.66 11.31
N THR A 409 6.21 33.42 10.82
CA THR A 409 7.38 32.72 10.28
C THR A 409 7.97 33.45 9.08
N LEU A 410 7.12 33.84 8.11
CA LEU A 410 7.52 34.59 6.94
C LEU A 410 8.09 35.99 7.28
N ASP A 411 7.45 36.71 8.20
CA ASP A 411 7.93 38.01 8.66
C ASP A 411 9.33 37.87 9.33
N HIS A 412 9.55 36.83 10.12
CA HIS A 412 10.84 36.55 10.73
C HIS A 412 11.91 36.18 9.69
N MET A 413 11.57 35.32 8.72
CA MET A 413 12.46 34.95 7.62
C MET A 413 12.89 36.18 6.81
N LYS A 414 11.96 37.11 6.56
CA LYS A 414 12.27 38.35 5.83
C LYS A 414 13.27 39.24 6.58
N LEU A 415 13.22 39.24 7.91
CA LEU A 415 14.08 40.06 8.76
C LEU A 415 15.45 39.43 9.01
N THR A 416 15.51 38.10 9.16
CA THR A 416 16.69 37.39 9.68
C THR A 416 17.36 36.46 8.67
N GLY A 417 16.63 36.02 7.65
CA GLY A 417 17.08 35.00 6.71
C GLY A 417 16.99 33.55 7.23
N SER A 418 16.43 33.32 8.43
CA SER A 418 16.29 32.00 9.05
C SER A 418 14.86 31.71 9.52
N PHE A 419 14.58 30.46 9.89
CA PHE A 419 13.35 30.12 10.62
C PHE A 419 13.42 30.59 12.09
N PRO A 420 12.28 30.97 12.69
CA PRO A 420 12.20 31.21 14.12
C PRO A 420 12.33 29.89 14.91
N TYR A 421 13.09 29.91 16.01
CA TYR A 421 13.28 28.78 16.92
C TYR A 421 12.64 29.09 18.27
#